data_AF-A0A662Q4T1-F1
#
_entry.id   AF-A0A662Q4T1-F1
#
_cell.length_a   1.000
_cell.length_b   1.000
_cell.length_c   1.000
_cell.angle_alpha   90.00
_cell.angle_beta   90.00
_cell.angle_gamma   90.00
#
_symmetry.space_group_name_H-M   'P 1'
#
loop_
_entity.id
_entity.type
_entity.pdbx_description
1 polymer ?
#
loop_
_entity_poly.entity_id
_entity_poly.type
_entity_poly.pdbx_seq_one_letter_code
_entity_poly.pdbx_strand_id
1 'polypeptide(L)'
;MTIAFTPSHISVAGVEPVLLRGQLYTLTVNTLAYASRGGDFKTFLSQQLAKASKAYIPVKQVDVKEVSIKQGLSKCTVEYRTPYGTEKITVY
;
A
#
# COMPACT_ATOMS: atom_id res chain seq x y z
N MET A 1 -25.21 9.25 24.19
CA MET A 1 -25.31 8.18 23.17
C MET A 1 -24.31 8.50 22.08
N THR A 2 -23.22 7.74 22.00
CA THR A 2 -22.20 7.87 20.96
C THR A 2 -22.63 7.02 19.76
N ILE A 3 -23.00 7.66 18.65
CA ILE A 3 -23.30 6.97 17.40
C ILE A 3 -21.96 6.50 16.84
N ALA A 4 -21.67 5.21 17.00
CA ALA A 4 -20.52 4.57 16.39
C ALA A 4 -20.78 4.44 14.88
N PHE A 5 -20.20 5.35 14.09
CA PHE A 5 -20.12 5.21 12.65
C PHE A 5 -18.97 4.24 12.32
N THR A 6 -19.20 2.94 12.53
CA THR A 6 -18.35 1.91 11.94
C THR A 6 -19.11 1.38 10.73
N PRO A 7 -18.74 1.72 9.49
CA PRO A 7 -19.37 1.12 8.32
C PRO A 7 -18.98 -0.35 8.27
N SER A 8 -19.82 -1.20 8.84
CA SER A 8 -19.78 -2.65 8.69
C SER A 8 -20.37 -3.02 7.34
N HIS A 9 -19.54 -3.63 6.49
CA HIS A 9 -19.90 -4.32 5.25
C HIS A 9 -20.71 -3.51 4.22
N ILE A 10 -20.04 -2.55 3.59
CA ILE A 10 -20.50 -2.02 2.30
C ILE A 10 -19.81 -2.85 1.20
N SER A 11 -20.38 -4.01 0.85
CA SER A 11 -20.02 -4.74 -0.37
C SER A 11 -20.66 -4.04 -1.57
N VAL A 12 -20.18 -2.84 -1.89
CA VAL A 12 -20.51 -2.17 -3.14
C VAL A 12 -19.46 -2.62 -4.14
N ALA A 13 -19.83 -3.55 -5.00
CA ALA A 13 -19.01 -4.04 -6.11
C ALA A 13 -18.48 -2.82 -6.91
N GLY A 14 -17.19 -2.47 -6.69
CA GLY A 14 -16.55 -1.30 -7.28
C GLY A 14 -15.90 -0.32 -6.29
N VAL A 15 -16.32 -0.31 -5.01
CA VAL A 15 -15.66 0.48 -3.95
C VAL A 15 -14.43 -0.24 -3.40
N GLU A 16 -14.46 -1.58 -3.35
CA GLU A 16 -13.35 -2.40 -2.86
C GLU A 16 -12.04 -2.21 -3.66
N PRO A 17 -12.03 -2.16 -5.02
CA PRO A 17 -10.83 -1.88 -5.78
C PRO A 17 -10.26 -0.48 -5.54
N VAL A 18 -11.12 0.54 -5.40
CA VAL A 18 -10.70 1.92 -5.16
C VAL A 18 -10.11 2.08 -3.75
N LEU A 19 -10.78 1.52 -2.74
CA LEU A 19 -10.26 1.47 -1.38
C LEU A 19 -8.93 0.72 -1.32
N LEU A 20 -8.83 -0.42 -1.99
CA LEU A 20 -7.61 -1.20 -2.09
C LEU A 20 -6.47 -0.38 -2.70
N ARG A 21 -6.72 0.28 -3.84
CA ARG A 21 -5.72 1.14 -4.49
C ARG A 21 -5.27 2.29 -3.58
N GLY A 22 -6.19 2.91 -2.85
CA GLY A 22 -5.87 3.93 -1.84
C GLY A 22 -4.99 3.39 -0.72
N GLN A 23 -5.31 2.21 -0.18
CA GLN A 23 -4.50 1.55 0.85
C GLN A 23 -3.10 1.18 0.35
N LEU A 24 -2.98 0.64 -0.86
CA LEU A 24 -1.70 0.31 -1.49
C LEU A 24 -0.87 1.57 -1.75
N TYR A 25 -1.51 2.67 -2.14
CA TYR A 25 -0.85 3.96 -2.31
C TYR A 25 -0.28 4.46 -0.97
N THR A 26 -1.10 4.53 0.08
CA THR A 26 -0.66 4.93 1.42
C THR A 26 0.48 4.06 1.94
N LEU A 27 0.39 2.75 1.75
CA LEU A 27 1.45 1.81 2.14
C LEU A 27 2.76 2.09 1.38
N THR A 28 2.67 2.38 0.08
CA THR A 28 3.84 2.71 -0.75
C THR A 28 4.49 4.04 -0.30
N VAL A 29 3.70 5.09 -0.06
CA VAL A 29 4.19 6.39 0.44
C VAL A 29 4.85 6.25 1.81
N ASN A 30 4.21 5.55 2.75
CA ASN A 30 4.78 5.34 4.09
C ASN A 30 6.09 4.55 4.04
N THR A 31 6.18 3.57 3.15
CA THR A 31 7.40 2.79 2.95
C THR A 31 8.52 3.66 2.36
N LEU A 32 8.19 4.53 1.40
CA LEU A 32 9.16 5.47 0.85
C LEU A 32 9.64 6.44 1.93
N ALA A 33 8.74 7.03 2.71
CA ALA A 33 9.08 7.94 3.80
C ALA A 33 9.95 7.27 4.88
N TYR A 34 9.69 6.00 5.20
CA TYR A 34 10.55 5.23 6.11
C TYR A 34 11.94 5.05 5.53
N ALA A 35 12.04 4.72 4.25
CA ALA A 35 13.32 4.52 3.59
C ALA A 35 14.11 5.84 3.42
N SER A 36 13.43 6.97 3.17
CA SER A 36 14.04 8.30 3.15
C SER A 36 14.67 8.71 4.48
N ARG A 37 14.28 8.07 5.59
CA ARG A 37 14.89 8.26 6.93
C ARG A 37 16.04 7.29 7.21
N GLY A 38 16.48 6.52 6.22
CA GLY A 38 17.55 5.52 6.35
C GLY A 38 17.07 4.11 6.66
N GLY A 39 15.76 3.85 6.61
CA GLY A 39 15.19 2.52 6.81
C GLY A 39 15.29 1.61 5.59
N ASP A 40 15.26 0.29 5.81
CA ASP A 40 15.19 -0.68 4.71
C ASP A 40 13.78 -0.74 4.11
N PHE A 41 13.66 -0.33 2.85
CA PHE A 41 12.39 -0.26 2.12
C PHE A 41 11.70 -1.62 1.99
N LYS A 42 12.42 -2.64 1.50
CA LYS A 42 11.83 -3.96 1.18
C LYS A 42 11.36 -4.69 2.43
N THR A 43 12.15 -4.59 3.50
CA THR A 43 11.85 -5.19 4.80
C THR A 43 10.63 -4.54 5.41
N PHE A 44 10.58 -3.21 5.44
CA PHE A 44 9.43 -2.49 5.97
C PHE A 44 8.16 -2.75 5.16
N LEU A 45 8.25 -2.74 3.83
CA LEU A 45 7.14 -3.05 2.93
C LEU A 45 6.55 -4.44 3.22
N SER A 46 7.43 -5.44 3.34
CA SER A 46 7.04 -6.83 3.62
C SER A 46 6.39 -6.96 4.99
N GLN A 47 6.89 -6.25 6.00
CA GLN A 47 6.28 -6.23 7.34
C GLN A 47 4.90 -5.57 7.34
N GLN A 48 4.74 -4.43 6.65
CA GLN A 48 3.44 -3.75 6.54
C GLN A 48 2.43 -4.59 5.78
N LEU A 49 2.85 -5.24 4.70
CA LEU A 49 2.00 -6.18 3.96
C LEU A 49 1.64 -7.40 4.80
N ALA A 50 2.56 -7.98 5.58
CA ALA A 50 2.26 -9.09 6.47
C ALA A 50 1.24 -8.71 7.56
N LYS A 51 1.30 -7.46 8.06
CA LYS A 51 0.31 -6.92 9.01
C LYS A 51 -1.04 -6.64 8.33
N ALA A 52 -1.02 -6.04 7.15
CA ALA A 52 -2.23 -5.62 6.43
C ALA A 52 -2.96 -6.77 5.71
N SER A 53 -2.23 -7.81 5.27
CA SER A 53 -2.78 -9.02 4.66
C SER A 53 -3.64 -9.81 5.65
N LYS A 54 -3.33 -9.77 6.95
CA LYS A 54 -4.17 -10.35 7.99
C LYS A 54 -5.47 -9.60 8.23
N ALA A 55 -5.54 -8.32 7.81
CA ALA A 55 -6.64 -7.44 8.15
C ALA A 55 -7.58 -7.15 6.98
N TYR A 56 -7.05 -6.89 5.77
CA TYR A 56 -7.91 -6.32 4.71
C TYR A 56 -7.34 -6.32 3.27
N ILE A 57 -6.03 -6.45 3.07
CA ILE A 57 -5.41 -6.26 1.74
C ILE A 57 -5.16 -7.62 1.05
N PRO A 58 -5.97 -8.04 0.06
CA PRO A 58 -5.74 -9.27 -0.68
C PRO A 58 -4.68 -9.04 -1.76
N VAL A 59 -3.42 -8.91 -1.38
CA VAL A 59 -2.31 -8.86 -2.34
C VAL A 59 -1.74 -10.26 -2.51
N LYS A 60 -1.73 -10.75 -3.75
CA LYS A 60 -1.17 -12.07 -4.12
C LYS A 60 0.35 -12.00 -4.28
N GLN A 61 0.85 -10.90 -4.83
CA GLN A 61 2.28 -10.71 -5.09
C GLN A 61 2.63 -9.23 -5.10
N VAL A 62 3.84 -8.90 -4.65
CA VAL A 62 4.42 -7.56 -4.73
C VAL A 62 5.76 -7.61 -5.43
N ASP A 63 5.98 -6.69 -6.35
CA ASP A 63 7.23 -6.50 -7.05
C ASP A 63 7.69 -5.04 -6.97
N VAL A 64 8.87 -4.83 -6.43
CA VAL A 64 9.47 -3.50 -6.27
C VAL A 64 10.34 -3.23 -7.49
N LYS A 65 9.82 -2.45 -8.43
CA LYS A 65 10.48 -2.16 -9.71
C LYS A 65 11.60 -1.13 -9.59
N GLU A 66 11.40 -0.12 -8.76
CA GLU A 66 12.32 0.99 -8.61
C GLU A 66 12.24 1.56 -7.20
N VAL A 67 13.40 1.82 -6.59
CA VAL A 67 13.52 2.61 -5.36
C VAL A 67 14.74 3.50 -5.55
N SER A 68 14.53 4.81 -5.56
CA SER A 68 15.57 5.82 -5.62
C SER A 68 15.36 6.78 -4.47
N ILE A 69 16.31 6.83 -3.54
CA ILE A 69 16.26 7.72 -2.39
C ILE A 69 17.43 8.69 -2.54
N LYS A 70 17.11 9.94 -2.87
CA LYS A 70 18.08 11.03 -2.96
C LYS A 70 17.61 12.20 -2.11
N GLN A 71 18.54 12.98 -1.57
CA GLN A 71 18.20 14.21 -0.85
C GLN A 71 17.39 15.13 -1.80
N GLY A 72 16.16 15.47 -1.40
CA GLY A 72 15.26 16.35 -2.15
C GLY A 72 14.37 15.68 -3.20
N LEU A 73 14.65 14.44 -3.63
CA LEU A 73 13.78 13.70 -4.55
C LEU A 73 13.87 12.20 -4.28
N SER A 74 12.89 11.68 -3.55
CA SER A 74 12.70 10.23 -3.43
C SER A 74 11.75 9.76 -4.53
N LYS A 75 11.81 8.48 -4.89
CA LYS A 75 10.89 7.88 -5.84
C LYS A 75 10.83 6.39 -5.59
N CYS A 76 9.65 5.80 -5.65
CA CYS A 76 9.55 4.36 -5.80
C CYS A 76 8.41 3.96 -6.73
N THR A 77 8.59 2.81 -7.36
CA THR A 77 7.59 2.17 -8.20
C THR A 77 7.39 0.76 -7.68
N VAL A 78 6.17 0.46 -7.24
CA VAL A 78 5.78 -0.86 -6.73
C VAL A 78 4.59 -1.37 -7.54
N GLU A 79 4.68 -2.63 -7.96
CA GLU A 79 3.64 -3.34 -8.68
C GLU A 79 3.00 -4.36 -7.72
N TYR A 80 1.68 -4.26 -7.56
CA TYR A 80 0.88 -5.12 -6.70
C TYR A 80 -0.05 -5.97 -7.56
N ARG A 81 0.02 -7.29 -7.41
CA ARG A 81 -0.98 -8.20 -8.01
C ARG A 81 -2.07 -8.48 -6.99
N THR A 82 -3.30 -8.13 -7.33
CA THR A 82 -4.49 -8.31 -6.50
C THR A 82 -5.48 -9.26 -7.19
N PRO A 83 -6.51 -9.78 -6.51
CA PRO A 83 -7.60 -10.52 -7.15
C PRO A 83 -8.32 -9.74 -8.25
N TYR A 84 -8.26 -8.41 -8.21
CA TYR A 84 -8.95 -7.51 -9.13
C TYR A 84 -8.08 -7.10 -10.34
N GLY A 85 -6.80 -7.43 -10.34
CA GLY A 85 -5.85 -7.05 -11.39
C GLY A 85 -4.49 -6.61 -10.85
N THR A 86 -3.65 -6.09 -11.74
CA THR A 86 -2.33 -5.58 -11.41
C THR A 86 -2.38 -4.06 -11.26
N GLU A 87 -1.94 -3.57 -10.10
CA GLU A 87 -1.86 -2.15 -9.77
C GLU A 87 -0.40 -1.71 -9.71
N LYS A 88 0.01 -0.80 -10.59
CA LYS A 88 1.35 -0.20 -10.58
C LYS A 88 1.27 1.19 -9.96
N ILE A 89 1.96 1.38 -8.85
CA ILE A 89 1.97 2.63 -8.09
C ILE A 89 3.36 3.23 -8.16
N THR A 90 3.44 4.45 -8.67
CA THR A 90 4.65 5.29 -8.63
C THR A 90 4.40 6.47 -7.72
N VAL A 91 5.30 6.68 -6.76
CA VAL A 91 5.29 7.81 -5.83
C VAL A 91 6.65 8.50 -5.85
N TYR A 92 6.63 9.80 -5.54
CA TYR A 92 7.79 10.70 -5.52
C TYR A 92 7.87 11.35 -4.14
#